data_AF-A0A960DNH7-F1
#
_entry.id   AF-A0A960DNH7-F1
#
_cell.length_a   1.000
_cell.length_b   1.000
_cell.length_c   1.000
_cell.angle_alpha   90.00
_cell.angle_beta   90.00
_cell.angle_gamma   90.00
#
_symmetry.space_group_name_H-M   'P 1'
#
loop_
_entity.id
_entity.type
_entity.pdbx_description
1 polymer ?
#
loop_
_entity_poly.entity_id
_entity_poly.type
_entity_poly.pdbx_seq_one_letter_code
_entity_poly.pdbx_strand_id
1 'polypeptide(L)'
;AIERVERGLESGAIEIAPLAFMRGRTLSNAVIILDEAQNATPEQMKMFLTRIGFGSRVVVTGDTTQIDVPDGRSGLLGLERTLQGIEGLAFVHLGAGDVVRHRIVADIVAAYERAEPPAGRPKGRHG
;
A
#
# COMPACT_ATOMS: atom_id res chain seq x y z
N ALA A 1 24.05 -8.75 1.60
CA ALA A 1 22.84 -7.90 1.67
C ALA A 1 22.28 -7.88 3.09
N ILE A 2 22.03 -9.04 3.69
CA ILE A 2 21.51 -9.21 5.06
C ILE A 2 22.37 -8.45 6.11
N GLU A 3 23.68 -8.66 6.11
CA GLU A 3 24.59 -7.93 7.05
C GLU A 3 24.57 -6.40 6.90
N ARG A 4 24.15 -5.85 5.75
CA ARG A 4 24.01 -4.40 5.58
C ARG A 4 22.70 -3.90 6.17
N VAL A 5 21.64 -4.69 6.06
CA VAL A 5 20.34 -4.40 6.68
C VAL A 5 20.46 -4.48 8.20
N GLU A 6 21.08 -5.54 8.73
CA GLU A 6 21.29 -5.71 10.17
C GLU A 6 22.08 -4.55 10.78
N ARG A 7 23.22 -4.17 10.18
CA ARG A 7 23.98 -2.98 10.62
C ARG A 7 23.17 -1.69 10.50
N GLY A 8 22.33 -1.58 9.47
CA GLY A 8 21.45 -0.42 9.30
C GLY A 8 20.40 -0.32 10.41
N LEU A 9 19.83 -1.46 10.82
CA LEU A 9 18.87 -1.54 11.93
C LEU A 9 19.54 -1.23 13.27
N GLU A 10 20.71 -1.83 13.55
CA GLU A 10 21.46 -1.62 14.79
C GLU A 10 21.93 -0.17 14.96
N SER A 11 22.33 0.48 13.86
CA SER A 11 22.77 1.88 13.87
C SER A 11 21.61 2.89 13.86
N GLY A 12 20.36 2.45 13.69
CA GLY A 12 19.19 3.31 13.52
C GLY A 12 19.11 4.02 12.17
N ALA A 13 19.98 3.69 11.22
CA ALA A 13 19.90 4.17 9.85
C ALA A 13 18.69 3.60 9.09
N ILE A 14 18.21 2.42 9.49
CA ILE A 14 16.97 1.81 9.05
C ILE A 14 16.08 1.67 10.28
N GLU A 15 14.84 2.16 10.17
CA GLU A 15 13.83 2.03 11.22
C GLU A 15 12.62 1.29 10.66
N ILE A 16 12.19 0.23 11.35
CA ILE A 16 10.93 -0.48 11.07
C ILE A 16 10.02 -0.24 12.26
N ALA A 17 8.91 0.46 12.04
CA ALA A 17 8.00 0.84 13.11
C ALA A 17 6.54 0.77 12.64
N PRO A 18 5.59 0.43 13.53
CA PRO A 18 4.19 0.44 13.20
C PRO A 18 3.68 1.88 13.02
N LEU A 19 2.62 2.07 12.24
CA LEU A 19 2.05 3.38 11.90
C LEU A 19 1.78 4.28 13.12
N ALA A 20 1.37 3.69 14.25
CA ALA A 20 1.10 4.42 15.49
C ALA A 20 2.32 5.20 16.03
N PHE A 21 3.55 4.75 15.75
CA PHE A 21 4.78 5.41 16.21
C PHE A 21 5.05 6.72 15.49
N MET A 22 4.38 6.97 14.36
CA MET A 22 4.53 8.22 13.62
C MET A 22 3.79 9.39 14.29
N ARG A 23 2.89 9.11 15.24
CA ARG A 23 2.11 10.12 15.93
C ARG A 23 3.02 11.12 16.65
N GLY A 24 2.86 12.40 16.34
CA GLY A 24 3.64 13.48 16.96
C GLY A 24 5.09 13.60 16.47
N ARG A 25 5.53 12.76 15.52
CA ARG A 25 6.85 12.89 14.90
C ARG A 25 6.82 13.86 13.71
N THR A 26 7.99 14.37 13.36
CA THR A 26 8.24 15.00 12.08
C THR A 26 9.34 14.21 11.40
N LEU A 27 9.08 13.71 10.20
CA LEU A 27 9.96 12.84 9.44
C LEU A 27 10.73 13.69 8.44
N SER A 28 11.89 14.22 8.84
CA SER A 28 12.76 15.08 8.02
C SER A 28 14.02 14.34 7.58
N ASN A 29 14.58 14.70 6.42
CA ASN A 29 15.81 14.16 5.86
C ASN A 29 15.85 12.61 5.77
N ALA A 30 14.72 11.99 5.44
CA ALA A 30 14.60 10.54 5.38
C ALA A 30 13.82 10.07 4.14
N VAL A 31 14.03 8.81 3.75
CA VAL A 31 13.17 8.10 2.80
C VAL A 31 12.24 7.21 3.62
N ILE A 32 10.93 7.42 3.49
CA ILE A 32 9.91 6.72 4.26
C ILE A 32 9.04 5.90 3.31
N ILE A 33 8.78 4.64 3.68
CA ILE A 33 7.87 3.76 2.97
C ILE A 33 6.74 3.38 3.93
N LEU A 34 5.51 3.75 3.59
CA LEU A 34 4.32 3.22 4.25
C LEU A 34 3.78 2.08 3.39
N ASP A 35 3.92 0.85 3.88
CA ASP A 35 3.45 -0.33 3.19
C ASP A 35 2.07 -0.79 3.68
N GLU A 36 1.38 -1.55 2.83
CA GLU A 36 0.03 -2.07 3.09
C GLU A 36 -0.98 -0.99 3.52
N ALA A 37 -0.88 0.18 2.89
CA ALA A 37 -1.65 1.36 3.27
C ALA A 37 -3.17 1.18 3.13
N GLN A 38 -3.64 0.14 2.43
CA GLN A 38 -5.05 -0.22 2.39
C GLN A 38 -5.62 -0.54 3.78
N ASN A 39 -4.76 -0.94 4.73
CA ASN A 39 -5.12 -1.25 6.11
C ASN A 39 -5.16 -0.01 7.03
N ALA A 40 -4.72 1.16 6.55
CA ALA A 40 -4.82 2.40 7.30
C ALA A 40 -6.21 3.02 7.13
N THR A 41 -6.79 3.58 8.19
CA THR A 41 -8.00 4.40 8.08
C THR A 41 -7.69 5.78 7.46
N PRO A 42 -8.68 6.53 6.95
CA PRO A 42 -8.47 7.90 6.47
C PRO A 42 -7.82 8.81 7.50
N GLU A 43 -8.17 8.67 8.78
CA GLU A 43 -7.60 9.44 9.88
C GLU A 43 -6.13 9.10 10.10
N GLN A 44 -5.78 7.81 10.01
CA GLN A 44 -4.40 7.35 10.13
C GLN A 44 -3.55 7.78 8.92
N MET A 45 -4.11 7.74 7.71
CA MET A 45 -3.47 8.25 6.50
C MET A 45 -3.20 9.75 6.62
N LYS A 46 -4.20 10.54 7.01
CA LYS A 46 -4.03 11.97 7.27
C LYS A 46 -3.00 12.24 8.36
N MET A 47 -3.05 11.47 9.45
CA MET A 47 -2.07 11.58 10.53
C MET A 47 -0.65 11.40 9.99
N PHE A 48 -0.41 10.35 9.19
CA PHE A 48 0.88 10.06 8.59
C PHE A 48 1.36 11.13 7.61
N LEU A 49 0.54 11.51 6.65
CA LEU A 49 0.92 12.49 5.61
C LEU A 49 1.27 13.85 6.21
N THR A 50 0.67 14.23 7.34
CA THR A 50 1.02 15.48 8.05
C THR A 50 2.31 15.38 8.87
N ARG A 51 2.96 14.22 8.94
CA ARG A 51 4.28 14.07 9.60
C ARG A 51 5.44 14.32 8.65
N ILE A 52 5.20 14.43 7.34
CA ILE A 52 6.25 14.60 6.33
C ILE A 52 6.96 15.93 6.55
N GLY A 53 8.27 15.86 6.80
CA GLY A 53 9.15 17.00 7.02
C GLY A 53 10.01 17.34 5.81
N PHE A 54 10.82 18.39 5.95
CA PHE A 54 11.71 18.86 4.88
C PHE A 54 12.81 17.83 4.54
N GLY A 55 13.23 17.83 3.27
CA GLY A 55 14.29 16.96 2.79
C GLY A 55 13.92 15.48 2.72
N SER A 56 12.64 15.14 2.95
CA SER A 56 12.17 13.77 2.94
C SER A 56 11.54 13.37 1.61
N ARG A 57 11.54 12.06 1.34
CA ARG A 57 10.76 11.45 0.26
C ARG A 57 9.91 10.36 0.86
N VAL A 58 8.64 10.30 0.47
CA VAL A 58 7.69 9.33 0.98
C VAL A 58 7.09 8.54 -0.17
N VAL A 59 7.05 7.22 0.01
CA VAL A 59 6.35 6.29 -0.87
C VAL A 59 5.27 5.61 -0.04
N VAL A 60 4.05 5.62 -0.56
CA VAL A 60 2.91 4.91 0.05
C VAL A 60 2.51 3.81 -0.91
N THR A 61 2.53 2.56 -0.45
CA THR A 61 2.17 1.37 -1.23
C THR A 61 0.92 0.72 -0.66
N GLY A 62 0.14 0.07 -1.53
CA GLY A 62 -0.99 -0.74 -1.12
C GLY A 62 -1.86 -1.16 -2.29
N ASP A 63 -2.80 -2.06 -2.02
CA ASP A 63 -3.71 -2.65 -3.00
C ASP A 63 -5.17 -2.38 -2.62
N THR A 64 -5.86 -1.57 -3.43
CA THR A 64 -7.27 -1.22 -3.20
C THR A 64 -8.23 -2.40 -3.36
N THR A 65 -7.79 -3.52 -3.95
CA THR A 65 -8.61 -4.74 -4.10
C THR A 65 -8.55 -5.66 -2.87
N GLN A 66 -7.58 -5.44 -1.97
CA GLN A 66 -7.32 -6.27 -0.78
C GLN A 66 -7.61 -5.52 0.52
N ILE A 67 -8.72 -4.78 0.55
CA ILE A 67 -9.12 -3.99 1.71
C ILE A 67 -9.70 -4.92 2.79
N ASP A 68 -8.98 -5.10 3.88
CA ASP A 68 -9.38 -5.94 5.04
C ASP A 68 -9.68 -5.11 6.31
N VAL A 69 -10.03 -3.83 6.15
CA VAL A 69 -10.44 -2.99 7.30
C VAL A 69 -11.89 -3.32 7.70
N PRO A 70 -12.22 -3.47 9.00
CA PRO A 70 -13.54 -3.93 9.47
C PRO A 70 -14.74 -3.12 8.96
N ASP A 71 -14.55 -1.83 8.69
CA ASP A 71 -15.59 -0.93 8.19
C ASP A 71 -15.52 -0.70 6.66
N GLY A 72 -14.56 -1.33 5.97
CA GLY A 72 -14.25 -1.07 4.55
C GLY A 72 -13.73 0.34 4.25
N ARG A 73 -13.55 1.18 5.28
CA ARG A 73 -13.08 2.57 5.15
C ARG A 73 -11.56 2.60 5.12
N SER A 74 -10.98 2.21 4.00
CA SER A 74 -9.55 2.37 3.75
C SER A 74 -9.19 3.83 3.46
N GLY A 75 -8.07 4.29 3.99
CA GLY A 75 -7.45 5.58 3.70
C GLY A 75 -6.90 5.69 2.27
N LEU A 76 -6.74 4.57 1.55
CA LEU A 76 -6.42 4.59 0.12
C LEU A 76 -7.64 4.92 -0.75
N LEU A 77 -8.85 4.55 -0.32
CA LEU A 77 -10.06 4.82 -1.09
C LEU A 77 -10.35 6.32 -1.13
N GLY A 78 -10.29 6.90 -2.33
CA GLY A 78 -10.51 8.33 -2.52
C GLY A 78 -9.34 9.23 -2.15
N LEU A 79 -8.18 8.65 -1.78
CA LEU A 79 -6.96 9.40 -1.52
C LEU A 79 -6.55 10.23 -2.74
N GLU A 80 -6.57 9.60 -3.91
CA GLU A 80 -6.24 10.25 -5.18
C GLU A 80 -7.12 11.46 -5.46
N ARG A 81 -8.44 11.31 -5.32
CA ARG A 81 -9.38 12.44 -5.46
C ARG A 81 -9.10 13.56 -4.46
N THR A 82 -8.67 13.21 -3.25
CA THR A 82 -8.44 14.18 -2.16
C THR A 82 -7.14 14.96 -2.35
N LEU A 83 -6.10 14.31 -2.89
CA LEU A 83 -4.76 14.88 -3.02
C LEU A 83 -4.42 15.27 -4.47
N GLN A 84 -5.39 15.21 -5.38
CA GLN A 84 -5.21 15.60 -6.77
C GLN A 84 -4.78 17.07 -6.86
N GLY A 85 -3.75 17.34 -7.66
CA GLY A 85 -3.26 18.69 -7.93
C GLY A 85 -2.23 19.22 -6.93
N ILE A 86 -1.81 18.43 -5.94
CA ILE A 86 -0.69 18.80 -5.06
C ILE A 86 0.64 18.65 -5.83
N GLU A 87 1.39 19.76 -5.95
CA GLU A 87 2.72 19.75 -6.57
C GLU A 87 3.68 18.84 -5.80
N GLY A 88 4.47 18.04 -6.52
CA GLY A 88 5.42 17.11 -5.91
C GLY A 88 4.81 15.78 -5.43
N LEU A 89 3.50 15.56 -5.65
CA LEU A 89 2.83 14.30 -5.41
C LEU A 89 2.46 13.61 -6.73
N ALA A 90 2.68 12.31 -6.82
CA ALA A 90 2.33 11.51 -7.98
C ALA A 90 1.61 10.22 -7.55
N PHE A 91 0.67 9.78 -8.38
CA PHE A 91 0.01 8.48 -8.25
C PHE A 91 0.55 7.55 -9.34
N VAL A 92 0.96 6.35 -8.93
CA VAL A 92 1.48 5.31 -9.82
C VAL A 92 0.59 4.09 -9.67
N HIS A 93 -0.04 3.67 -10.76
CA HIS A 93 -0.88 2.47 -10.80
C HIS A 93 -0.13 1.36 -11.53
N LEU A 94 0.08 0.25 -10.82
CA LEU A 94 0.64 -0.96 -11.39
C LEU A 94 -0.51 -1.91 -11.74
N GLY A 95 -0.45 -2.50 -12.93
CA GLY A 95 -1.41 -3.47 -13.41
C GLY A 95 -0.86 -4.89 -13.36
N ALA A 96 -1.67 -5.85 -13.82
CA ALA A 96 -1.26 -7.26 -13.90
C ALA A 96 0.01 -7.49 -14.75
N GLY A 97 0.23 -6.64 -15.76
CA GLY A 97 1.42 -6.69 -16.63
C GLY A 97 2.73 -6.31 -15.92
N ASP A 98 2.65 -5.56 -14.82
CA ASP A 98 3.81 -5.15 -14.03
C ASP A 98 4.22 -6.20 -12.99
N VAL A 99 3.42 -7.26 -12.84
CA VAL A 99 3.63 -8.29 -11.83
C VAL A 99 4.49 -9.42 -12.36
N VAL A 100 5.77 -9.39 -11.99
CA VAL A 100 6.72 -10.47 -12.30
C VAL A 100 6.63 -11.56 -11.24
N ARG A 101 6.11 -12.73 -11.60
CA ARG A 101 6.04 -13.91 -10.74
C ARG A 101 6.98 -14.99 -11.25
N HIS A 102 7.51 -15.78 -10.32
CA HIS A 102 8.20 -17.01 -10.67
C HIS A 102 7.25 -17.95 -11.43
N ARG A 103 7.74 -18.66 -12.46
CA ARG A 103 6.91 -19.51 -13.34
C ARG A 103 5.99 -20.46 -12.56
N ILE A 104 6.54 -21.13 -11.54
CA ILE A 104 5.77 -22.05 -10.68
C ILE A 104 4.60 -21.33 -9.99
N VAL A 105 4.78 -20.10 -9.52
CA VAL A 105 3.71 -19.34 -8.85
C VAL A 105 2.61 -19.00 -9.84
N ALA A 106 2.97 -18.59 -11.07
CA ALA A 106 1.99 -18.35 -12.12
C ALA A 106 1.21 -19.62 -12.50
N ASP A 107 1.90 -20.77 -12.63
CA ASP A 107 1.28 -22.06 -12.93
C ASP A 107 0.31 -22.49 -11.82
N ILE A 108 0.68 -22.27 -10.56
CA ILE A 108 -0.18 -22.52 -9.40
C ILE A 108 -1.43 -21.65 -9.46
N VAL A 109 -1.30 -20.32 -9.63
CA VAL A 109 -2.44 -19.40 -9.72
C VAL A 109 -3.39 -19.82 -10.85
N ALA A 110 -2.86 -20.11 -12.04
CA ALA A 110 -3.65 -20.56 -13.17
C ALA A 110 -4.33 -21.93 -12.95
N ALA A 111 -3.75 -22.81 -12.12
CA ALA A 111 -4.39 -24.06 -11.73
C ALA A 111 -5.60 -23.81 -10.81
N TYR A 112 -5.49 -22.89 -9.85
CA TYR A 112 -6.60 -22.50 -8.98
C TYR A 112 -7.73 -21.80 -9.75
N GLU A 113 -7.40 -20.86 -10.65
CA GLU A 113 -8.38 -20.17 -11.49
C GLU A 113 -9.20 -21.12 -12.38
N ARG A 114 -8.61 -22.24 -12.84
CA ARG A 114 -9.31 -23.28 -13.61
C ARG A 114 -10.20 -24.19 -12.75
N ALA A 115 -9.87 -24.31 -11.47
CA ALA A 115 -10.61 -25.15 -10.53
C ALA A 115 -11.81 -24.40 -9.92
N GLU A 116 -11.76 -23.06 -9.85
CA GLU A 116 -12.91 -22.26 -9.43
C GLU A 116 -14.03 -22.32 -10.48
N PRO A 117 -15.25 -22.73 -10.11
CA PRO A 117 -16.40 -22.66 -11.01
C PRO A 117 -16.67 -21.19 -11.36
N PRO A 118 -17.06 -20.87 -12.61
CA PRO A 118 -17.33 -19.50 -13.00
C PRO A 118 -18.37 -18.88 -12.06
N ALA A 119 -17.99 -17.79 -11.40
CA ALA A 119 -18.89 -17.03 -10.54
C ALA A 119 -20.18 -16.73 -11.32
N GLY A 120 -21.31 -17.15 -10.77
CA GLY A 120 -22.59 -17.25 -11.47
C GLY A 120 -22.96 -15.99 -12.26
N ARG A 121 -23.41 -16.21 -13.50
CA ARG A 121 -24.06 -15.19 -14.34
C ARG A 121 -25.02 -14.34 -13.49
N PRO A 122 -25.04 -13.00 -13.65
CA PRO A 122 -26.09 -12.19 -13.05
C PRO A 122 -27.44 -12.69 -13.57
N LYS A 123 -28.33 -13.12 -12.66
CA LYS A 123 -29.72 -13.47 -12.98
C LYS A 123 -30.34 -12.24 -13.67
N GLY A 124 -30.74 -12.41 -14.92
CA GLY A 124 -31.47 -11.40 -15.66
C GLY A 124 -32.70 -10.93 -14.87
N ARG A 125 -32.82 -9.62 -14.68
CA ARG A 125 -34.10 -9.00 -14.33
C ARG A 125 -34.99 -9.05 -15.55
N HIS A 126 -35.91 -10.00 -15.57
CA HIS A 126 -37.21 -9.84 -16.23
C HIS A 126 -38.17 -9.26 -15.19
N GLY A 127 -38.96 -8.26 -15.59
CA GLY A 127 -39.97 -7.61 -14.79
C GLY A 127 -39.98 -6.12 -15.02
#